data_AF-A0A9E1EF48-F1
#
_entry.id   AF-A0A9E1EF48-F1
#
_cell.length_a   1.000
_cell.length_b   1.000
_cell.length_c   1.000
_cell.angle_alpha   90.00
_cell.angle_beta   90.00
_cell.angle_gamma   90.00
#
_symmetry.space_group_name_H-M   'P 1'
#
loop_
_entity.id
_entity.type
_entity.pdbx_description
1 polymer ?
#
loop_
_entity_poly.entity_id
_entity_poly.type
_entity_poly.pdbx_seq_one_letter_code
_entity_poly.pdbx_strand_id
1 'polypeptide(L)'
;MTKRQRILTGILAGIVLGTGLSGNAVVSASVTDGKVLVENMNRSPDYYILPESQTRELADWEVKNIDAAGRQMAINEIYARHGRKFVLPEVQTYFDEKNWYKGTVEASDFDESVFNEYEEKNIATLQKSFGSGYFLDGSDSRYLTDEEIKNLTDDELQLGINEIYARHGRKFSSEKYRNYFSEKTWYNGTIEPDHFDEKVLNGYEQENIRKLTEAMK
;
A
#
# COMPACT_ATOMS: atom_id res chain seq x y z
N MET A 1 16.44 -15.97 29.34
CA MET A 1 16.36 -16.17 27.88
C MET A 1 15.15 -15.42 27.36
N THR A 2 15.36 -14.21 26.86
CA THR A 2 14.30 -13.27 26.51
C THR A 2 13.81 -13.59 25.10
N LYS A 3 12.61 -14.16 25.01
CA LYS A 3 11.92 -14.43 23.75
C LYS A 3 11.67 -13.07 23.08
N ARG A 4 12.44 -12.74 22.04
CA ARG A 4 12.19 -11.55 21.21
C ARG A 4 10.81 -11.73 20.59
N GLN A 5 9.79 -11.03 21.11
CA GLN A 5 8.57 -10.78 20.36
C GLN A 5 8.97 -9.90 19.17
N ARG A 6 9.19 -10.55 18.02
CA ARG A 6 9.10 -9.87 16.73
C ARG A 6 7.62 -9.63 16.50
N ILE A 7 7.16 -8.43 16.82
CA ILE A 7 5.93 -7.91 16.23
C ILE A 7 6.33 -7.57 14.79
N LEU A 8 6.27 -8.56 13.89
CA LEU A 8 6.02 -8.24 12.49
C LEU A 8 4.55 -7.83 12.46
N THR A 9 4.32 -6.53 12.45
CA THR A 9 3.02 -5.95 12.15
C THR A 9 2.60 -6.41 10.76
N GLY A 10 1.76 -7.45 10.71
CA GLY A 10 1.01 -7.85 9.53
C GLY A 10 0.15 -6.66 9.08
N ILE A 11 0.60 -5.95 8.06
CA ILE A 11 -0.18 -4.93 7.38
C ILE A 11 -0.69 -5.57 6.10
N LEU A 12 -1.94 -6.02 6.15
CA LEU A 12 -3.03 -5.80 5.18
C LEU A 12 -4.23 -6.73 5.47
N ALA A 13 -4.50 -7.01 6.75
CA ALA A 13 -5.79 -7.52 7.18
C ALA A 13 -6.69 -6.34 7.60
N GLY A 14 -7.39 -5.75 6.63
CA GLY A 14 -8.57 -4.92 6.88
C GLY A 14 -8.31 -3.41 6.98
N ILE A 15 -8.69 -2.68 5.93
CA ILE A 15 -9.16 -1.29 6.10
C ILE A 15 -10.53 -1.23 5.42
N VAL A 16 -11.57 -1.19 6.25
CA VAL A 16 -12.93 -0.81 5.88
C VAL A 16 -13.07 0.67 6.20
N LEU A 17 -13.57 1.47 5.25
CA LEU A 17 -14.73 2.36 5.37
C LEU A 17 -14.59 3.56 4.41
N GLY A 18 -15.71 3.92 3.77
CA GLY A 18 -15.95 5.28 3.32
C GLY A 18 -15.91 5.48 1.82
N THR A 19 -17.10 5.55 1.23
CA THR A 19 -17.37 5.83 -0.17
C THR A 19 -16.79 7.15 -0.67
N GLY A 20 -16.21 7.09 -1.87
CA GLY A 20 -16.28 8.17 -2.85
C GLY A 20 -15.01 9.02 -2.95
N LEU A 21 -14.38 8.95 -4.12
CA LEU A 21 -13.96 10.12 -4.90
C LEU A 21 -13.65 9.65 -6.32
N SER A 22 -14.41 10.17 -7.28
CA SER A 22 -14.18 10.02 -8.71
C SER A 22 -12.98 10.84 -9.15
N GLY A 23 -12.09 10.28 -9.96
CA GLY A 23 -11.07 11.04 -10.67
C GLY A 23 -9.84 10.19 -11.00
N ASN A 24 -9.51 10.12 -12.29
CA ASN A 24 -8.41 9.33 -12.83
C ASN A 24 -7.04 9.71 -12.23
N ALA A 25 -6.23 8.66 -12.03
CA ALA A 25 -4.77 8.64 -11.86
C ALA A 25 -4.22 9.25 -10.55
N VAL A 26 -4.09 8.38 -9.52
CA VAL A 26 -2.94 8.40 -8.58
C VAL A 26 -2.54 6.96 -8.29
N VAL A 27 -1.53 6.48 -9.02
CA VAL A 27 -1.02 5.10 -8.93
C VAL A 27 0.16 5.05 -7.96
N SER A 28 -0.10 5.29 -6.66
CA SER A 28 0.85 4.97 -5.57
C SER A 28 0.24 5.09 -4.15
N ALA A 29 -1.07 4.88 -4.03
CA ALA A 29 -1.73 4.39 -2.81
C ALA A 29 -2.83 3.34 -3.09
N SER A 30 -2.84 2.86 -4.33
CA SER A 30 -3.85 2.02 -4.96
C SER A 30 -3.73 0.58 -4.44
N VAL A 31 -4.73 -0.05 -3.82
CA VAL A 31 -6.12 -0.13 -4.29
C VAL A 31 -7.06 -0.45 -3.11
N THR A 32 -7.87 0.52 -2.68
CA THR A 32 -8.95 0.28 -1.70
C THR A 32 -10.27 -0.10 -2.37
N ASP A 33 -10.37 0.06 -3.69
CA ASP A 33 -11.54 -0.34 -4.47
C ASP A 33 -11.42 -1.81 -4.91
N GLY A 34 -12.28 -2.66 -4.33
CA GLY A 34 -12.37 -4.07 -4.70
C GLY A 34 -12.55 -4.28 -6.20
N LYS A 35 -13.22 -3.38 -6.93
CA LYS A 35 -13.40 -3.47 -8.38
C LYS A 35 -12.09 -3.33 -9.14
N VAL A 36 -11.29 -2.33 -8.79
CA VAL A 36 -9.98 -2.08 -9.41
C VAL A 36 -9.02 -3.24 -9.14
N LEU A 37 -9.11 -3.84 -7.95
CA LEU A 37 -8.29 -5.03 -7.61
C LEU A 37 -8.55 -6.21 -8.54
N VAL A 38 -9.80 -6.40 -8.94
CA VAL A 38 -10.25 -7.61 -9.66
C VAL A 38 -10.56 -7.37 -11.13
N GLU A 39 -10.47 -6.13 -11.61
CA GLU A 39 -10.90 -5.71 -12.96
C GLU A 39 -10.21 -6.52 -14.06
N ASN A 40 -8.89 -6.67 -13.94
CA ASN A 40 -8.05 -7.33 -14.95
C ASN A 40 -7.60 -8.73 -14.51
N MET A 41 -8.20 -9.31 -13.47
CA MET A 41 -7.82 -10.62 -12.94
C MET A 41 -8.45 -11.75 -13.76
N ASN A 42 -7.69 -12.84 -13.97
CA ASN A 42 -8.21 -14.03 -14.62
C ASN A 42 -9.28 -14.72 -13.75
N ARG A 43 -10.46 -14.93 -14.35
CA ARG A 43 -11.66 -15.47 -13.71
C ARG A 43 -11.79 -16.99 -13.78
N SER A 44 -10.86 -17.71 -14.42
CA SER A 44 -10.94 -19.17 -14.48
C SER A 44 -10.99 -19.79 -13.06
N PRO A 45 -11.90 -20.74 -12.78
CA PRO A 45 -12.07 -21.32 -11.44
C PRO A 45 -10.85 -22.08 -10.89
N ASP A 46 -9.97 -22.54 -11.77
CA ASP A 46 -8.73 -23.27 -11.45
C ASP A 46 -7.49 -22.37 -11.45
N TYR A 47 -7.64 -21.09 -11.80
CA TYR A 47 -6.52 -20.16 -11.90
C TYR A 47 -5.95 -19.81 -10.53
N TYR A 48 -4.61 -19.79 -10.48
CA TYR A 48 -3.81 -19.20 -9.42
C TYR A 48 -3.01 -18.05 -10.01
N ILE A 49 -2.98 -16.92 -9.31
CA ILE A 49 -2.13 -15.77 -9.55
C ILE A 49 -0.66 -16.16 -9.33
N LEU A 50 -0.36 -16.87 -8.23
CA LEU A 50 0.97 -17.37 -7.90
C LEU A 50 0.94 -18.86 -7.56
N PRO A 51 0.86 -19.75 -8.58
CA PRO A 51 0.70 -21.19 -8.36
C PRO A 51 1.79 -21.80 -7.46
N GLU A 52 3.01 -21.26 -7.53
CA GLU A 52 4.20 -21.78 -6.84
C GLU A 52 4.53 -21.02 -5.54
N SER A 53 3.64 -20.14 -5.07
CA SER A 53 3.87 -19.32 -3.85
C SER A 53 4.12 -20.13 -2.58
N GLN A 54 3.66 -21.39 -2.55
CA GLN A 54 3.85 -22.33 -1.43
C GLN A 54 5.13 -23.19 -1.55
N THR A 55 5.82 -23.19 -2.70
CA THR A 55 6.93 -24.12 -2.98
C THR A 55 8.24 -23.45 -3.36
N ARG A 56 8.25 -22.16 -3.67
CA ARG A 56 9.49 -21.41 -3.96
C ARG A 56 9.37 -19.93 -3.65
N GLU A 57 10.52 -19.28 -3.55
CA GLU A 57 10.61 -17.82 -3.45
C GLU A 57 10.38 -17.16 -4.82
N LEU A 58 9.71 -16.01 -4.82
CA LEU A 58 9.58 -15.12 -5.96
C LEU A 58 10.88 -14.36 -6.15
N ALA A 59 11.32 -14.27 -7.41
CA ALA A 59 12.42 -13.39 -7.76
C ALA A 59 11.95 -11.93 -7.86
N ASP A 60 12.83 -10.98 -7.53
CA ASP A 60 12.54 -9.55 -7.62
C ASP A 60 12.01 -9.12 -9.00
N TRP A 61 12.48 -9.75 -10.08
CA TRP A 61 12.05 -9.45 -11.43
C TRP A 61 10.63 -9.94 -11.74
N GLU A 62 10.18 -11.03 -11.12
CA GLU A 62 8.81 -11.52 -11.26
C GLU A 62 7.85 -10.49 -10.66
N VAL A 63 8.17 -10.01 -9.45
CA VAL A 63 7.35 -9.01 -8.74
C VAL A 63 7.35 -7.65 -9.45
N LYS A 64 8.47 -7.23 -10.05
CA LYS A 64 8.55 -5.97 -10.83
C LYS A 64 7.61 -5.91 -12.03
N ASN A 65 7.28 -7.07 -12.62
CA ASN A 65 6.39 -7.14 -13.76
C ASN A 65 4.90 -7.24 -13.37
N ILE A 66 4.59 -7.23 -12.07
CA ILE A 66 3.23 -7.25 -11.54
C ILE A 66 2.86 -5.84 -11.08
N ASP A 67 1.72 -5.33 -11.54
CA ASP A 67 1.18 -4.06 -11.08
C ASP A 67 0.76 -4.10 -9.60
N ALA A 68 0.37 -2.96 -9.03
CA ALA A 68 0.01 -2.89 -7.61
C ALA A 68 -1.23 -3.76 -7.29
N ALA A 69 -2.23 -3.77 -8.17
CA ALA A 69 -3.45 -4.56 -8.01
C ALA A 69 -3.13 -6.07 -8.01
N GLY A 70 -2.35 -6.53 -8.99
CA GLY A 70 -1.93 -7.92 -9.11
C GLY A 70 -1.07 -8.37 -7.94
N ARG A 71 -0.20 -7.51 -7.40
CA ARG A 71 0.57 -7.82 -6.19
C ARG A 71 -0.33 -7.96 -4.96
N GLN A 72 -1.34 -7.11 -4.82
CA GLN A 72 -2.27 -7.20 -3.70
C GLN A 72 -3.13 -8.46 -3.81
N MET A 73 -3.59 -8.78 -5.02
CA MET A 73 -4.34 -10.02 -5.27
C MET A 73 -3.48 -11.27 -5.08
N ALA A 74 -2.19 -11.22 -5.42
CA ALA A 74 -1.23 -12.28 -5.16
C ALA A 74 -1.01 -12.52 -3.65
N ILE A 75 -0.90 -11.45 -2.85
CA ILE A 75 -0.90 -11.56 -1.39
C ILE A 75 -2.21 -12.18 -0.91
N ASN A 76 -3.35 -11.65 -1.37
CA ASN A 76 -4.66 -12.16 -0.99
C ASN A 76 -4.82 -13.65 -1.34
N GLU A 77 -4.28 -14.12 -2.46
CA GLU A 77 -4.28 -15.55 -2.79
C GLU A 77 -3.57 -16.39 -1.73
N ILE A 78 -2.41 -15.97 -1.24
CA ILE A 78 -1.67 -16.70 -0.20
C ILE A 78 -2.56 -16.84 1.05
N TYR A 79 -3.24 -15.77 1.48
CA TYR A 79 -4.21 -15.85 2.57
C TYR A 79 -5.44 -16.72 2.24
N ALA A 80 -5.94 -16.65 1.00
CA ALA A 80 -7.10 -17.40 0.54
C ALA A 80 -6.86 -18.91 0.56
N ARG A 81 -5.64 -19.36 0.23
CA ARG A 81 -5.24 -20.78 0.29
C ARG A 81 -5.39 -21.38 1.70
N HIS A 82 -5.29 -20.53 2.73
CA HIS A 82 -5.49 -20.89 4.14
C HIS A 82 -6.91 -20.59 4.65
N GLY A 83 -7.86 -20.31 3.74
CA GLY A 83 -9.28 -20.18 4.05
C GLY A 83 -9.69 -18.84 4.65
N ARG A 84 -8.84 -17.81 4.59
CA ARG A 84 -9.20 -16.47 5.04
C ARG A 84 -10.28 -15.85 4.15
N LYS A 85 -11.35 -15.34 4.76
CA LYS A 85 -12.37 -14.52 4.10
C LYS A 85 -11.94 -13.07 3.92
N PHE A 86 -12.53 -12.41 2.92
CA PHE A 86 -12.23 -11.04 2.53
C PHE A 86 -13.41 -10.13 2.82
N VAL A 87 -13.11 -8.94 3.35
CA VAL A 87 -14.13 -7.95 3.70
C VAL A 87 -14.63 -7.20 2.47
N LEU A 88 -13.76 -6.97 1.48
CA LEU A 88 -14.13 -6.36 0.21
C LEU A 88 -15.00 -7.33 -0.61
N PRO A 89 -16.26 -6.99 -0.94
CA PRO A 89 -17.19 -7.91 -1.61
C PRO A 89 -16.67 -8.41 -2.96
N GLU A 90 -16.03 -7.56 -3.76
CA GLU A 90 -15.50 -7.92 -5.07
C GLU A 90 -14.33 -8.90 -4.97
N VAL A 91 -13.47 -8.73 -3.96
CA VAL A 91 -12.34 -9.63 -3.69
C VAL A 91 -12.85 -10.96 -3.17
N GLN A 92 -13.81 -10.94 -2.25
CA GLN A 92 -14.46 -12.15 -1.75
C GLN A 92 -15.13 -12.92 -2.90
N THR A 93 -15.89 -12.22 -3.76
CA THR A 93 -16.52 -12.80 -4.95
C THR A 93 -15.47 -13.41 -5.89
N TYR A 94 -14.37 -12.72 -6.14
CA TYR A 94 -13.28 -13.24 -6.97
C TYR A 94 -12.71 -14.56 -6.44
N PHE A 95 -12.52 -14.69 -5.12
CA PHE A 95 -12.03 -15.94 -4.55
C PHE A 95 -13.12 -17.02 -4.44
N ASP A 96 -14.39 -16.66 -4.22
CA ASP A 96 -15.52 -17.61 -4.23
C ASP A 96 -15.71 -18.28 -5.61
N GLU A 97 -15.28 -17.63 -6.69
CA GLU A 97 -15.23 -18.21 -8.04
C GLU A 97 -14.15 -19.29 -8.19
N LYS A 98 -13.21 -19.42 -7.24
CA LYS A 98 -12.10 -20.39 -7.30
C LYS A 98 -12.49 -21.72 -6.67
N ASN A 99 -12.32 -22.80 -7.42
CA ASN A 99 -12.63 -24.16 -6.95
C ASN A 99 -11.79 -24.57 -5.73
N TRP A 100 -10.55 -24.08 -5.67
CA TRP A 100 -9.59 -24.37 -4.60
C TRP A 100 -9.83 -23.56 -3.32
N TYR A 101 -10.52 -22.42 -3.40
CA TYR A 101 -10.76 -21.56 -2.26
C TYR A 101 -11.90 -22.11 -1.38
N LYS A 102 -11.71 -22.01 -0.06
CA LYS A 102 -12.68 -22.40 0.97
C LYS A 102 -12.63 -21.38 2.10
N GLY A 103 -13.41 -20.30 1.99
CA GLY A 103 -13.49 -19.27 3.03
C GLY A 103 -14.12 -19.79 4.32
N THR A 104 -13.31 -20.12 5.32
CA THR A 104 -13.74 -20.71 6.60
C THR A 104 -13.34 -19.85 7.81
N VAL A 105 -12.36 -18.98 7.67
CA VAL A 105 -11.80 -18.16 8.75
C VAL A 105 -12.09 -16.69 8.47
N GLU A 106 -12.74 -15.99 9.41
CA GLU A 106 -12.97 -14.55 9.28
C GLU A 106 -11.64 -13.80 9.28
N ALA A 107 -11.60 -12.65 8.60
CA ALA A 107 -10.38 -11.85 8.48
C ALA A 107 -9.77 -11.45 9.85
N SER A 108 -10.62 -11.22 10.86
CA SER A 108 -10.21 -10.86 12.23
C SER A 108 -9.63 -12.02 13.03
N ASP A 109 -9.94 -13.24 12.63
CA ASP A 109 -9.63 -14.47 13.38
C ASP A 109 -8.52 -15.28 12.71
N PHE A 110 -7.97 -14.77 11.60
CA PHE A 110 -6.94 -15.45 10.82
C PHE A 110 -5.58 -15.41 11.52
N ASP A 111 -4.99 -16.58 11.72
CA ASP A 111 -3.67 -16.75 12.33
C ASP A 111 -2.60 -16.89 11.24
N GLU A 112 -1.73 -15.89 11.10
CA GLU A 112 -0.66 -15.89 10.10
C GLU A 112 0.42 -16.96 10.36
N SER A 113 0.43 -17.62 11.53
CA SER A 113 1.36 -18.71 11.81
C SER A 113 1.13 -19.97 10.96
N VAL A 114 0.05 -20.02 10.18
CA VAL A 114 -0.22 -21.07 9.19
C VAL A 114 0.69 -21.00 7.97
N PHE A 115 1.32 -19.85 7.71
CA PHE A 115 2.20 -19.66 6.57
C PHE A 115 3.48 -20.48 6.70
N ASN A 116 3.94 -21.01 5.57
CA ASN A 116 5.27 -21.61 5.48
C ASN A 116 6.35 -20.56 5.14
N GLU A 117 7.62 -20.98 5.15
CA GLU A 117 8.75 -20.08 4.90
C GLU A 117 8.74 -19.40 3.52
N TYR A 118 8.21 -20.07 2.49
CA TYR A 118 8.10 -19.51 1.15
C TYR A 118 7.00 -18.46 1.08
N GLU A 119 5.85 -18.75 1.68
CA GLU A 119 4.71 -17.84 1.76
C GLU A 119 5.08 -16.55 2.52
N GLU A 120 5.72 -16.67 3.69
CA GLU A 120 6.21 -15.52 4.46
C GLU A 120 7.17 -14.64 3.64
N LYS A 121 8.16 -15.25 2.98
CA LYS A 121 9.12 -14.52 2.14
C LYS A 121 8.47 -13.90 0.93
N ASN A 122 7.54 -14.60 0.28
CA ASN A 122 6.84 -14.11 -0.90
C ASN A 122 5.93 -12.94 -0.57
N ILE A 123 5.20 -13.01 0.55
CA ILE A 123 4.42 -11.88 1.09
C ILE A 123 5.36 -10.69 1.31
N ALA A 124 6.52 -10.89 1.96
CA ALA A 124 7.48 -9.82 2.19
C ALA A 124 8.04 -9.22 0.88
N THR A 125 8.36 -10.04 -0.13
CA THR A 125 8.85 -9.57 -1.44
C THR A 125 7.76 -8.79 -2.19
N LEU A 126 6.52 -9.29 -2.20
CA LEU A 126 5.37 -8.61 -2.77
C LEU A 126 5.15 -7.27 -2.05
N GLN A 127 5.20 -7.24 -0.71
CA GLN A 127 5.09 -6.03 0.11
C GLN A 127 6.20 -5.02 -0.14
N LYS A 128 7.46 -5.46 -0.21
CA LYS A 128 8.64 -4.62 -0.44
C LYS A 128 8.52 -3.80 -1.73
N SER A 129 7.86 -4.35 -2.73
CA SER A 129 7.67 -3.68 -4.01
C SER A 129 6.62 -2.57 -3.97
N PHE A 130 5.73 -2.52 -2.96
CA PHE A 130 4.79 -1.39 -2.78
C PHE A 130 5.49 -0.10 -2.31
N GLY A 131 6.83 -0.12 -2.24
CA GLY A 131 7.63 0.97 -1.71
C GLY A 131 7.51 1.04 -0.19
N SER A 132 8.24 1.97 0.39
CA SER A 132 8.30 2.30 1.81
C SER A 132 6.96 2.77 2.44
N GLY A 133 5.84 2.69 1.70
CA GLY A 133 4.57 3.31 2.06
C GLY A 133 4.54 4.82 1.88
N TYR A 134 5.65 5.39 1.38
CA TYR A 134 5.81 6.79 1.00
C TYR A 134 5.48 6.98 -0.48
N PHE A 135 4.72 8.02 -0.79
CA PHE A 135 4.43 8.51 -2.12
C PHE A 135 5.70 9.05 -2.82
N LEU A 136 6.60 9.72 -2.08
CA LEU A 136 7.90 10.22 -2.57
C LEU A 136 9.05 9.53 -1.85
N ASP A 137 9.44 8.34 -2.31
CA ASP A 137 10.48 7.56 -1.66
C ASP A 137 11.84 8.29 -1.61
N GLY A 138 12.44 8.35 -0.43
CA GLY A 138 13.69 9.05 -0.16
C GLY A 138 13.63 10.58 -0.26
N SER A 139 12.46 11.21 -0.33
CA SER A 139 12.33 12.68 -0.37
C SER A 139 12.91 13.40 0.85
N ASP A 140 13.17 12.67 1.94
CA ASP A 140 13.86 13.14 3.15
C ASP A 140 15.39 13.13 3.03
N SER A 141 15.97 12.40 2.05
CA SER A 141 17.41 12.15 1.97
C SER A 141 18.03 12.33 0.58
N ARG A 142 17.24 12.66 -0.45
CA ARG A 142 17.72 12.94 -1.81
C ARG A 142 16.85 13.97 -2.53
N TYR A 143 17.38 14.55 -3.59
CA TYR A 143 16.61 15.38 -4.49
C TYR A 143 15.75 14.53 -5.44
N LEU A 144 14.52 14.97 -5.67
CA LEU A 144 13.66 14.46 -6.73
C LEU A 144 14.18 14.93 -8.10
N THR A 145 14.16 14.01 -9.05
CA THR A 145 14.51 14.29 -10.44
C THR A 145 13.36 14.96 -11.18
N ASP A 146 13.67 15.74 -12.21
CA ASP A 146 12.65 16.45 -12.96
C ASP A 146 11.72 15.48 -13.71
N GLU A 147 12.19 14.28 -14.07
CA GLU A 147 11.37 13.23 -14.68
C GLU A 147 10.40 12.58 -13.69
N GLU A 148 10.78 12.46 -12.40
CA GLU A 148 9.86 12.01 -11.34
C GLU A 148 8.74 13.03 -11.12
N ILE A 149 9.03 14.33 -11.22
CA ILE A 149 8.07 15.41 -10.96
C ILE A 149 7.16 15.66 -12.18
N LYS A 150 7.73 15.67 -13.39
CA LYS A 150 7.03 15.96 -14.66
C LYS A 150 5.79 15.09 -14.91
N ASN A 151 5.83 13.85 -14.44
CA ASN A 151 4.78 12.87 -14.71
C ASN A 151 3.65 12.88 -13.65
N LEU A 152 3.73 13.78 -12.65
CA LEU A 152 2.74 13.93 -11.60
C LEU A 152 1.66 14.96 -11.99
N THR A 153 0.43 14.67 -11.58
CA THR A 153 -0.70 15.61 -11.60
C THR A 153 -0.60 16.65 -10.47
N ASP A 154 -1.34 17.76 -10.55
CA ASP A 154 -1.34 18.77 -9.46
C ASP A 154 -1.77 18.18 -8.11
N ASP A 155 -2.69 17.21 -8.15
CA ASP A 155 -3.15 16.47 -6.96
C ASP A 155 -2.04 15.59 -6.36
N GLU A 156 -1.22 14.99 -7.20
CA GLU A 156 -0.05 14.19 -6.82
C GLU A 156 1.10 15.06 -6.30
N LEU A 157 1.37 16.19 -6.97
CA LEU A 157 2.33 17.18 -6.50
C LEU A 157 1.94 17.67 -5.10
N GLN A 158 0.66 17.98 -4.90
CA GLN A 158 0.15 18.42 -3.61
C GLN A 158 0.19 17.31 -2.55
N LEU A 159 -0.08 16.06 -2.92
CA LEU A 159 0.07 14.90 -2.03
C LEU A 159 1.52 14.71 -1.59
N GLY A 160 2.48 14.84 -2.51
CA GLY A 160 3.91 14.75 -2.21
C GLY A 160 4.41 15.84 -1.28
N ILE A 161 3.99 17.09 -1.49
CA ILE A 161 4.27 18.20 -0.57
C ILE A 161 3.71 17.88 0.82
N ASN A 162 2.46 17.41 0.89
CA ASN A 162 1.83 17.06 2.16
C ASN A 162 2.50 15.87 2.85
N GLU A 163 3.02 14.89 2.10
CA GLU A 163 3.77 13.79 2.67
C GLU A 163 5.02 14.28 3.41
N ILE A 164 5.79 15.19 2.79
CA ILE A 164 6.98 15.76 3.43
C ILE A 164 6.60 16.43 4.76
N TYR A 165 5.50 17.19 4.80
CA TYR A 165 5.01 17.73 6.07
C TYR A 165 4.49 16.66 7.05
N ALA A 166 3.84 15.61 6.55
CA ALA A 166 3.28 14.52 7.35
C ALA A 166 4.38 13.74 8.08
N ARG A 167 5.56 13.57 7.46
CA ARG A 167 6.74 12.94 8.08
C ARG A 167 7.19 13.64 9.36
N HIS A 168 6.92 14.93 9.46
CA HIS A 168 7.21 15.77 10.63
C HIS A 168 6.00 15.98 11.54
N GLY A 169 4.93 15.18 11.37
CA GLY A 169 3.78 15.17 12.27
C GLY A 169 2.80 16.33 12.09
N ARG A 170 2.84 17.04 10.96
CA ARG A 170 1.83 18.07 10.62
C ARG A 170 0.46 17.42 10.40
N LYS A 171 -0.56 17.92 11.08
CA LYS A 171 -1.97 17.55 10.86
C LYS A 171 -2.53 18.20 9.59
N PHE A 172 -3.67 17.69 9.13
CA PHE A 172 -4.33 18.20 7.93
C PHE A 172 -5.78 18.61 8.19
N SER A 173 -6.17 19.78 7.67
CA SER A 173 -7.57 20.26 7.75
C SER A 173 -8.43 19.73 6.61
N SER A 174 -7.82 19.31 5.50
CA SER A 174 -8.52 18.63 4.41
C SER A 174 -8.83 17.19 4.79
N GLU A 175 -10.09 16.77 4.59
CA GLU A 175 -10.52 15.40 4.82
C GLU A 175 -9.75 14.40 3.95
N LYS A 176 -9.50 14.74 2.67
CA LYS A 176 -8.70 13.95 1.72
C LYS A 176 -7.35 13.55 2.33
N TYR A 177 -6.60 14.52 2.87
CA TYR A 177 -5.26 14.27 3.41
C TYR A 177 -5.29 13.65 4.80
N ARG A 178 -6.26 13.98 5.66
CA ARG A 178 -6.43 13.26 6.93
C ARG A 178 -6.63 11.77 6.72
N ASN A 179 -7.58 11.40 5.87
CA ASN A 179 -7.91 10.00 5.62
C ASN A 179 -6.68 9.27 5.05
N TYR A 180 -6.08 9.83 4.00
CA TYR A 180 -4.89 9.27 3.37
C TYR A 180 -3.73 9.01 4.35
N PHE A 181 -3.34 10.03 5.15
CA PHE A 181 -2.19 9.89 6.04
C PHE A 181 -2.52 9.09 7.29
N SER A 182 -3.76 9.10 7.79
CA SER A 182 -4.16 8.30 8.96
C SER A 182 -4.04 6.80 8.75
N GLU A 183 -4.04 6.35 7.50
CA GLU A 183 -3.84 4.96 7.10
C GLU A 183 -2.35 4.57 7.04
N LYS A 184 -1.44 5.53 7.11
CA LYS A 184 0.01 5.28 7.03
C LYS A 184 0.56 4.96 8.41
N THR A 185 1.20 3.80 8.54
CA THR A 185 1.78 3.36 9.82
C THR A 185 2.96 4.22 10.30
N TRP A 186 3.57 4.98 9.39
CA TRP A 186 4.64 5.93 9.71
C TRP A 186 4.12 7.31 10.13
N TYR A 187 2.85 7.64 9.91
CA TYR A 187 2.32 8.98 10.17
C TYR A 187 1.87 9.14 11.63
N ASN A 188 2.33 10.22 12.26
CA ASN A 188 1.92 10.60 13.62
C ASN A 188 1.57 12.10 13.69
N GLY A 189 0.34 12.45 13.31
CA GLY A 189 -0.14 13.83 13.28
C GLY A 189 -0.37 14.43 14.67
N THR A 190 0.57 15.22 15.16
CA THR A 190 0.52 15.84 16.50
C THR A 190 0.57 17.36 16.48
N ILE A 191 1.02 17.96 15.38
CA ILE A 191 1.25 19.40 15.24
C ILE A 191 0.13 20.00 14.38
N GLU A 192 -0.60 20.98 14.91
CA GLU A 192 -1.63 21.68 14.11
C GLU A 192 -0.99 22.48 12.95
N PRO A 193 -1.71 22.66 11.82
CA PRO A 193 -1.15 23.31 10.63
C PRO A 193 -0.54 24.70 10.86
N ASP A 194 -1.12 25.48 11.79
CA ASP A 194 -0.71 26.82 12.18
C ASP A 194 0.47 26.85 13.17
N HIS A 195 0.79 25.71 13.78
CA HIS A 195 1.91 25.53 14.71
C HIS A 195 3.09 24.78 14.09
N PHE A 196 3.01 24.41 12.81
CA PHE A 196 4.09 23.71 12.12
C PHE A 196 5.23 24.66 11.78
N ASP A 197 6.44 24.39 12.30
CA ASP A 197 7.64 25.17 12.00
C ASP A 197 8.42 24.52 10.85
N GLU A 198 8.44 25.16 9.68
CA GLU A 198 9.16 24.67 8.49
C GLU A 198 10.68 24.52 8.72
N LYS A 199 11.24 25.07 9.80
CA LYS A 199 12.65 24.86 10.16
C LYS A 199 12.99 23.41 10.52
N VAL A 200 12.00 22.56 10.79
CA VAL A 200 12.24 21.12 11.00
C VAL A 200 12.66 20.42 9.71
N LEU A 201 12.34 21.00 8.55
CA LEU A 201 12.65 20.46 7.24
C LEU A 201 14.13 20.61 6.94
N ASN A 202 14.74 19.55 6.41
CA ASN A 202 16.12 19.58 5.96
C ASN A 202 16.25 20.14 4.52
N GLY A 203 17.49 20.30 4.04
CA GLY A 203 17.76 20.89 2.74
C GLY A 203 17.19 20.11 1.54
N TYR A 204 17.10 18.78 1.62
CA TYR A 204 16.46 17.97 0.58
C TYR A 204 14.96 18.21 0.55
N GLU A 205 14.32 18.19 1.72
CA GLU A 205 12.88 18.38 1.87
C GLU A 205 12.43 19.75 1.38
N GLN A 206 13.15 20.82 1.76
CA GLN A 206 12.89 22.19 1.31
C GLN A 206 12.98 22.32 -0.21
N GLU A 207 14.06 21.80 -0.81
CA GLU A 207 14.26 21.87 -2.26
C GLU A 207 13.25 21.02 -3.03
N ASN A 208 12.87 19.85 -2.50
CA ASN A 208 11.85 19.01 -3.09
C ASN A 208 10.48 19.67 -3.03
N ILE A 209 10.09 20.28 -1.91
CA ILE A 209 8.84 21.07 -1.81
C ILE A 209 8.84 22.21 -2.85
N ARG A 210 9.97 22.93 -2.99
CA ARG A 210 10.10 24.00 -4.00
C ARG A 210 9.84 23.47 -5.40
N LYS A 211 10.52 22.40 -5.80
CA LYS A 211 10.35 21.80 -7.14
C LYS A 211 8.93 21.29 -7.38
N LEU A 212 8.31 20.65 -6.39
CA LEU A 212 6.94 20.16 -6.49
C LEU A 212 5.95 21.32 -6.65
N THR A 213 6.15 22.41 -5.89
CA THR A 213 5.31 23.62 -5.94
C THR A 213 5.43 24.31 -7.31
N GLU A 214 6.63 24.41 -7.86
CA GLU A 214 6.86 25.01 -9.18
C GLU A 214 6.26 24.22 -10.34
N ALA A 215 6.08 22.91 -10.17
CA ALA A 215 5.49 22.06 -11.19
C ALA A 215 3.95 22.15 -11.24
N MET A 216 3.30 22.67 -10.20
CA MET A 216 1.84 22.84 -10.13
C MET A 216 1.38 23.93 -11.12
N LYS A 217 0.30 23.67 -11.86
CA LYS A 217 -0.23 24.59 -12.90
C LYS A 217 -1.50 25.32 -12.52
#